data_AF-A0A2N7TG04-F1
#
_entry.id   AF-A0A2N7TG04-F1
#
_cell.length_a   1.000
_cell.length_b   1.000
_cell.length_c   1.000
_cell.angle_alpha   90.00
_cell.angle_beta   90.00
_cell.angle_gamma   90.00
#
_symmetry.space_group_name_H-M   'P 1'
#
loop_
_entity.id
_entity.type
_entity.pdbx_description
1 polymer ?
#
loop_
_entity_poly.entity_id
_entity_poly.type
_entity_poly.pdbx_seq_one_letter_code
_entity_poly.pdbx_strand_id
1 'polypeptide(L)'
;MLRQLAIIHLALALVGASPGLTAADWSFEEAFRLYQEVLSGKTQLDQLSPEERRLVLMVHEAMSASEEIEGHDFSLRDVERRCEVYKYDEFYGEVECSGSALRPLERACEAYFYDGQNGELECRGSDFRVVERKCTISMYSEDYGEIDC
;
A
#
# COMPACT_ATOMS: atom_id res chain seq x y z
N MET A 1 3.92 -8.21 21.13
CA MET A 1 4.81 -9.29 20.64
C MET A 1 4.08 -10.55 20.17
N LEU A 2 3.02 -11.04 20.81
CA LEU A 2 2.28 -12.23 20.32
C LEU A 2 1.38 -12.00 19.09
N ARG A 3 1.04 -10.75 18.74
CA ARG A 3 0.13 -10.45 17.60
C ARG A 3 0.80 -10.37 16.23
N GLN A 4 2.12 -10.16 16.16
CA GLN A 4 2.86 -10.17 14.88
C GLN A 4 2.94 -11.56 14.25
N LEU A 5 2.80 -12.63 15.04
CA LEU A 5 2.83 -14.02 14.56
C LEU A 5 1.58 -14.40 13.75
N ALA A 6 0.45 -13.73 13.94
CA ALA A 6 -0.79 -14.06 13.24
C ALA A 6 -0.76 -13.62 11.76
N ILE A 7 -0.04 -12.54 11.44
CA ILE A 7 0.10 -12.01 10.07
C ILE A 7 0.99 -12.95 9.24
N ILE A 8 2.00 -13.57 9.86
CA ILE A 8 2.90 -14.54 9.22
C ILE A 8 2.15 -15.79 8.73
N HIS A 9 1.11 -16.23 9.44
CA HIS A 9 0.34 -17.41 9.05
C HIS A 9 -0.69 -17.14 7.96
N LEU A 10 -1.18 -15.91 7.80
CA LEU A 10 -2.17 -15.59 6.76
C LEU A 10 -1.55 -15.46 5.36
N ALA A 11 -0.29 -15.01 5.27
CA ALA A 11 0.46 -14.97 4.01
C ALA A 11 0.85 -16.37 3.50
N LEU A 12 1.03 -17.34 4.40
CA LEU A 12 1.42 -18.72 4.04
C LEU A 12 0.30 -19.52 3.36
N ALA A 13 -0.96 -19.09 3.46
CA ALA A 13 -2.11 -19.85 2.97
C ALA A 13 -2.52 -19.55 1.50
N LEU A 14 -1.96 -18.51 0.87
CA LEU A 14 -2.32 -18.11 -0.50
C LEU A 14 -1.29 -18.50 -1.57
N VAL A 15 -0.12 -19.02 -1.19
CA VAL A 15 0.87 -19.55 -2.14
C VAL A 15 0.65 -21.06 -2.33
N GLY A 16 -0.58 -21.41 -2.69
CA GLY A 16 -0.94 -22.74 -3.13
C GLY A 16 -0.58 -22.94 -4.60
N ALA A 17 0.58 -23.56 -4.84
CA ALA A 17 0.93 -24.34 -6.03
C ALA A 17 0.86 -23.64 -7.41
N SER A 18 1.96 -22.98 -7.79
CA SER A 18 2.36 -22.85 -9.21
C SER A 18 3.67 -23.62 -9.42
N PRO A 19 3.66 -24.78 -10.10
CA PRO A 19 4.87 -25.53 -10.37
C PRO A 19 5.57 -24.94 -11.60
N GLY A 20 6.58 -24.10 -11.38
CA GLY A 20 7.46 -23.67 -12.46
C GLY A 20 8.03 -22.27 -12.29
N LEU A 21 8.87 -22.06 -11.28
CA LEU A 21 9.82 -20.94 -11.21
C LEU A 21 11.07 -21.45 -10.50
N THR A 22 12.02 -22.00 -11.26
CA THR A 22 13.37 -22.26 -10.77
C THR A 22 14.18 -20.96 -10.87
N ALA A 23 14.15 -20.15 -9.81
CA ALA A 23 15.11 -19.09 -9.52
C ALA A 23 15.04 -18.82 -8.02
N ALA A 24 16.05 -19.29 -7.28
CA ALA A 24 16.27 -19.11 -5.83
C ALA A 24 15.01 -18.93 -4.98
N ASP A 25 14.54 -20.01 -4.33
CA ASP A 25 13.56 -19.97 -3.24
C ASP A 25 14.14 -19.16 -2.06
N TRP A 26 14.09 -17.83 -2.14
CA TRP A 26 14.32 -16.98 -0.98
C TRP A 26 13.11 -17.14 -0.07
N SER A 27 13.35 -17.62 1.14
CA SER A 27 12.28 -17.66 2.13
C SER A 27 11.88 -16.22 2.50
N PHE A 28 10.60 -15.99 2.76
CA PHE A 28 10.12 -14.66 3.21
C PHE A 28 10.91 -14.15 4.44
N GLU A 29 11.38 -15.05 5.30
CA GLU A 29 12.23 -14.74 6.45
C GLU A 29 13.56 -14.11 6.04
N GLU A 30 14.20 -14.59 4.97
CA GLU A 30 15.47 -14.05 4.47
C GLU A 30 15.29 -12.68 3.83
N ALA A 31 14.22 -12.50 3.04
CA ALA A 31 13.86 -11.22 2.46
C ALA A 31 13.52 -10.19 3.55
N PHE A 32 12.79 -10.60 4.59
CA PHE A 32 12.46 -9.75 5.72
C PHE A 32 13.69 -9.38 6.56
N ARG A 33 14.60 -10.33 6.80
CA ARG A 33 15.88 -10.04 7.46
C ARG A 33 16.68 -9.01 6.66
N LEU A 34 16.79 -9.20 5.35
CA LEU A 34 17.51 -8.26 4.49
C LEU A 34 16.89 -6.86 4.51
N TYR A 35 15.56 -6.78 4.50
CA TYR A 35 14.82 -5.53 4.69
C TYR A 35 15.16 -4.85 6.03
N GLN A 36 15.22 -5.60 7.14
CA GLN A 36 15.62 -5.04 8.43
C GLN A 36 17.07 -4.54 8.45
N GLU A 37 17.98 -5.21 7.76
CA GLU A 37 19.37 -4.74 7.64
C GLU A 37 19.45 -3.40 6.89
N VAL A 38 18.66 -3.24 5.82
CA VAL A 38 18.56 -1.97 5.09
C VAL A 38 17.97 -0.87 5.96
N LEU A 39 16.85 -1.11 6.64
CA LEU A 39 16.22 -0.12 7.53
C LEU A 39 17.12 0.30 8.69
N SER A 40 17.91 -0.62 9.24
CA SER A 40 18.83 -0.35 10.34
C SER A 40 20.12 0.37 9.88
N GLY A 41 20.32 0.56 8.57
CA GLY A 41 21.52 1.14 7.99
C GLY A 41 22.74 0.21 8.03
N LYS A 42 22.56 -1.08 8.38
CA LYS A 42 23.63 -2.09 8.38
C LYS A 42 24.13 -2.38 6.95
N THR A 43 23.22 -2.29 5.98
CA THR A 43 23.48 -2.48 4.55
C THR A 43 22.79 -1.37 3.76
N GLN A 44 23.40 -0.86 2.69
CA GLN A 44 22.75 0.12 1.82
C GLN A 44 22.07 -0.56 0.62
N LEU A 45 20.96 0.00 0.14
CA LEU A 45 20.16 -0.58 -0.95
C LEU A 45 20.95 -0.68 -2.27
N ASP A 46 21.86 0.25 -2.52
CA ASP A 46 22.72 0.29 -3.72
C ASP A 46 23.82 -0.79 -3.70
N GLN A 47 24.16 -1.32 -2.53
CA GLN A 47 25.13 -2.41 -2.34
C GLN A 47 24.55 -3.81 -2.58
N LEU A 48 23.22 -3.91 -2.67
CA LEU A 48 22.52 -5.17 -2.91
C LEU A 48 22.55 -5.57 -4.39
N SER A 49 22.47 -6.88 -4.67
CA SER A 49 22.21 -7.37 -6.02
C SER A 49 20.83 -6.90 -6.54
N PRO A 50 20.58 -6.90 -7.87
CA PRO A 50 19.28 -6.52 -8.41
C PRO A 50 18.12 -7.36 -7.86
N GLU A 51 18.34 -8.65 -7.61
CA GLU A 51 17.35 -9.59 -7.08
C GLU A 51 17.04 -9.27 -5.60
N GLU A 52 18.07 -9.06 -4.79
CA GLU A 52 17.94 -8.64 -3.40
C GLU A 52 17.23 -7.30 -3.23
N ARG A 53 17.54 -6.31 -4.10
CA ARG A 53 16.81 -5.03 -4.13
C ARG A 53 15.34 -5.25 -4.38
N ARG A 54 15.00 -6.10 -5.36
CA ARG A 54 13.60 -6.41 -5.67
C ARG A 54 12.88 -7.01 -4.47
N LEU A 55 13.52 -7.95 -3.76
CA LEU A 55 12.96 -8.56 -2.55
C LEU A 55 12.74 -7.54 -1.43
N VAL A 56 13.72 -6.67 -1.18
CA VAL A 56 13.61 -5.60 -0.17
C VAL A 56 12.46 -4.64 -0.50
N LEU A 57 12.32 -4.25 -1.77
CA LEU A 57 11.22 -3.40 -2.23
C LEU A 57 9.86 -4.08 -2.07
N MET A 58 9.74 -5.36 -2.42
CA MET A 58 8.50 -6.13 -2.23
C MET A 58 8.09 -6.23 -0.74
N VAL A 59 9.06 -6.48 0.14
CA VAL A 59 8.79 -6.53 1.59
C VAL A 59 8.42 -5.14 2.12
N HIS A 60 9.10 -4.09 1.64
CA HIS A 60 8.79 -2.72 2.02
C HIS A 60 7.35 -2.35 1.64
N GLU A 61 6.95 -2.59 0.40
CA GLU A 61 5.60 -2.38 -0.12
C GLU A 61 4.56 -3.15 0.71
N ALA A 62 4.77 -4.46 0.90
CA ALA A 62 3.86 -5.27 1.71
C ALA A 62 3.73 -4.79 3.16
N MET A 63 4.79 -4.22 3.73
CA MET A 63 4.79 -3.68 5.09
C MET A 63 4.12 -2.32 5.18
N SER A 64 4.36 -1.43 4.21
CA SER A 64 3.71 -0.12 4.11
C SER A 64 2.20 -0.28 3.94
N ALA A 65 1.76 -1.18 3.05
CA ALA A 65 0.35 -1.47 2.84
C ALA A 65 -0.33 -2.05 4.09
N SER A 66 0.41 -2.76 4.96
CA SER A 66 -0.13 -3.30 6.23
C SER A 66 -0.28 -2.27 7.36
N GLU A 67 0.02 -1.00 7.10
CA GLU A 67 -0.12 0.05 8.11
C GLU A 67 -1.59 0.31 8.42
N GLU A 68 -1.96 0.04 9.68
CA GLU A 68 -3.30 0.30 10.20
C GLU A 68 -3.52 1.81 10.37
N ILE A 69 -4.73 2.27 10.06
CA ILE A 69 -5.10 3.67 10.26
C ILE A 69 -5.58 3.86 11.71
N GLU A 70 -4.95 4.79 12.44
CA GLU A 70 -5.21 4.99 13.86
C GLU A 70 -6.68 5.32 14.13
N GLY A 71 -7.31 4.58 15.05
CA GLY A 71 -8.73 4.76 15.39
C GLY A 71 -9.71 4.01 14.48
N HIS A 72 -9.20 3.27 13.49
CA HIS A 72 -9.99 2.54 12.51
C HIS A 72 -9.63 1.04 12.47
N ASP A 73 -10.50 0.23 11.88
CA ASP A 73 -10.36 -1.23 11.74
C ASP A 73 -9.93 -1.65 10.32
N PHE A 74 -9.29 -0.74 9.59
CA PHE A 74 -8.80 -0.95 8.23
C PHE A 74 -7.40 -0.35 8.04
N SER A 75 -6.69 -0.89 7.06
CA SER A 75 -5.30 -0.57 6.71
C SER A 75 -5.20 0.24 5.41
N LEU A 76 -4.00 0.74 5.09
CA LEU A 76 -3.72 1.35 3.77
C LEU A 76 -4.02 0.39 2.61
N ARG A 77 -3.72 -0.90 2.79
CA ARG A 77 -4.07 -1.94 1.81
C ARG A 77 -5.57 -2.09 1.60
N ASP A 78 -6.38 -1.87 2.64
CA ASP A 78 -7.83 -1.85 2.47
C ASP A 78 -8.26 -0.64 1.63
N VAL A 79 -7.58 0.50 1.77
CA VAL A 79 -7.82 1.69 0.94
C VAL A 79 -7.48 1.40 -0.52
N GLU A 80 -6.26 0.98 -0.84
CA GLU A 80 -5.84 0.64 -2.21
C GLU A 80 -6.79 -0.31 -2.92
N ARG A 81 -7.23 -1.37 -2.22
CA ARG A 81 -7.97 -2.47 -2.85
C ARG A 81 -9.46 -2.24 -2.95
N ARG A 82 -10.00 -1.29 -2.18
CA ARG A 82 -11.45 -1.16 -1.98
C ARG A 82 -11.94 0.25 -2.21
N CYS A 83 -11.06 1.21 -2.40
CA CYS A 83 -11.40 2.57 -2.77
C CYS A 83 -10.87 2.90 -4.16
N GLU A 84 -11.64 3.70 -4.88
CA GLU A 84 -11.28 4.30 -6.16
C GLU A 84 -11.57 5.79 -6.09
N VAL A 85 -11.10 6.53 -7.08
CA VAL A 85 -11.38 7.96 -7.20
C VAL A 85 -12.29 8.18 -8.40
N TYR A 86 -13.39 8.89 -8.18
CA TYR A 86 -14.24 9.41 -9.24
C TYR A 86 -13.93 10.90 -9.45
N LYS A 87 -13.42 11.25 -10.63
CA LYS A 87 -13.10 12.61 -11.03
C LYS A 87 -14.31 13.26 -11.69
N TYR A 88 -14.84 14.32 -11.07
CA TYR A 88 -16.00 15.05 -11.60
C TYR A 88 -15.63 16.38 -12.28
N ASP A 89 -14.39 16.87 -12.11
CA ASP A 89 -13.83 18.04 -12.81
C ASP A 89 -12.32 17.86 -13.07
N GLU A 90 -11.71 18.72 -13.88
CA GLU A 90 -10.30 18.68 -14.28
C GLU A 90 -9.33 18.58 -13.08
N PHE A 91 -9.67 19.23 -11.97
CA PHE A 91 -8.82 19.35 -10.79
C PHE A 91 -9.32 18.61 -9.55
N TYR A 92 -10.56 18.09 -9.56
CA TYR A 92 -11.21 17.58 -8.36
C TYR A 92 -11.94 16.27 -8.58
N GLY A 93 -11.91 15.43 -7.56
CA GLY A 93 -12.67 14.19 -7.48
C GLY A 93 -13.04 13.83 -6.06
N GLU A 94 -13.83 12.77 -5.93
CA GLU A 94 -14.21 12.17 -4.65
C GLU A 94 -13.66 10.75 -4.53
N VAL A 95 -13.42 10.33 -3.30
CA VAL A 95 -13.07 8.95 -3.00
C VAL A 95 -14.36 8.15 -2.92
N GLU A 96 -14.42 7.00 -3.58
CA GLU A 96 -15.52 6.05 -3.48
C GLU A 96 -15.01 4.73 -2.92
N CYS A 97 -15.57 4.26 -1.81
CA CYS A 97 -15.09 3.05 -1.16
C CYS A 97 -16.17 1.96 -1.05
N SER A 98 -15.77 0.73 -1.33
CA SER A 98 -16.61 -0.45 -1.13
C SER A 98 -16.58 -0.93 0.33
N GLY A 99 -17.76 -0.94 0.96
CA GLY A 99 -18.00 -1.49 2.29
C GLY A 99 -18.01 -0.46 3.41
N SER A 100 -18.83 -0.70 4.42
CA SER A 100 -19.22 0.32 5.42
C SER A 100 -18.10 0.83 6.32
N ALA A 101 -17.04 0.03 6.52
CA ALA A 101 -15.91 0.39 7.38
C ALA A 101 -15.11 1.59 6.84
N LEU A 102 -15.04 1.75 5.51
CA LEU A 102 -14.28 2.80 4.83
C LEU A 102 -15.07 4.11 4.63
N ARG A 103 -16.37 4.15 4.99
CA ARG A 103 -17.19 5.36 4.89
C ARG A 103 -16.65 6.59 5.62
N PRO A 104 -15.97 6.47 6.78
CA PRO A 104 -15.32 7.62 7.40
C PRO A 104 -14.24 8.24 6.50
N LEU A 105 -13.46 7.41 5.80
CA LEU A 105 -12.44 7.85 4.84
C LEU A 105 -13.10 8.55 3.64
N GLU A 106 -14.07 7.90 3.02
CA GLU A 106 -14.85 8.42 1.87
C GLU A 106 -15.40 9.83 2.12
N ARG A 107 -15.87 10.09 3.35
CA ARG A 107 -16.43 11.40 3.74
C ARG A 107 -15.39 12.43 4.14
N ALA A 108 -14.19 11.98 4.48
CA ALA A 108 -13.13 12.83 4.98
C ALA A 108 -12.20 13.27 3.86
N CYS A 109 -11.99 12.44 2.84
CA CYS A 109 -10.99 12.65 1.81
C CYS A 109 -11.60 13.08 0.47
N GLU A 110 -10.94 14.03 -0.18
CA GLU A 110 -11.21 14.50 -1.54
C GLU A 110 -9.94 14.27 -2.38
N ALA A 111 -10.11 14.15 -3.70
CA ALA A 111 -9.01 13.99 -4.63
C ALA A 111 -8.68 15.31 -5.32
N TYR A 112 -7.39 15.62 -5.43
CA TYR A 112 -6.88 16.79 -6.16
C TYR A 112 -5.89 16.38 -7.24
N PHE A 113 -6.07 16.91 -8.46
CA PHE A 113 -5.25 16.55 -9.62
C PHE A 113 -4.39 17.73 -10.09
N TYR A 114 -3.11 17.48 -10.36
CA TYR A 114 -2.18 18.52 -10.84
C TYR A 114 -2.12 18.61 -12.36
N ASP A 115 -2.30 17.49 -13.04
CA ASP A 115 -2.15 17.33 -14.49
C ASP A 115 -3.30 16.53 -15.14
N GLY A 116 -4.37 16.30 -14.37
CA GLY A 116 -5.53 15.52 -14.78
C GLY A 116 -5.32 14.01 -14.86
N GLN A 117 -4.10 13.51 -14.62
CA GLN A 117 -3.71 12.10 -14.67
C GLN A 117 -3.20 11.56 -13.33
N ASN A 118 -2.48 12.38 -12.57
CA ASN A 118 -1.93 12.07 -11.27
C ASN A 118 -2.50 13.06 -10.23
N GLY A 119 -2.77 12.54 -9.04
CA GLY A 119 -3.34 13.34 -7.97
C GLY A 119 -2.89 12.92 -6.57
N GLU A 120 -3.26 13.74 -5.61
CA GLU A 120 -3.08 13.51 -4.18
C GLU A 120 -4.45 13.48 -3.49
N LEU A 121 -4.49 12.84 -2.32
CA LEU A 121 -5.65 12.85 -1.44
C LEU A 121 -5.48 13.96 -0.40
N GLU A 122 -6.52 14.77 -0.23
CA GLU A 122 -6.62 15.75 0.84
C GLU A 122 -7.74 15.34 1.80
N CYS A 123 -7.39 15.06 3.06
CA CYS A 123 -8.31 14.52 4.04
C CYS A 123 -8.54 15.51 5.19
N ARG A 124 -9.81 15.63 5.59
CA ARG A 124 -10.20 16.42 6.75
C ARG A 124 -9.90 15.66 8.03
N GLY A 125 -9.18 16.30 8.96
CA GLY A 125 -8.87 15.75 10.27
C GLY A 125 -7.49 15.10 10.37
N SER A 126 -7.07 14.73 11.58
CA SER A 126 -5.75 14.14 11.81
C SER A 126 -5.66 12.66 11.44
N ASP A 127 -6.80 11.97 11.45
CA ASP A 127 -6.85 10.51 11.52
C ASP A 127 -6.43 9.86 10.18
N PHE A 128 -6.62 10.58 9.08
CA PHE A 128 -6.29 10.14 7.72
C PHE A 128 -5.01 10.77 7.16
N ARG A 129 -4.21 11.47 7.97
CA ARG A 129 -2.91 12.04 7.53
C ARG A 129 -1.91 11.00 7.02
N VAL A 130 -2.08 9.74 7.41
CA VAL A 130 -1.25 8.66 6.87
C VAL A 130 -1.60 8.38 5.40
N VAL A 131 -2.88 8.49 5.03
CA VAL A 131 -3.37 8.32 3.66
C VAL A 131 -2.82 9.44 2.77
N GLU A 132 -2.99 10.71 3.17
CA GLU A 132 -2.45 11.87 2.42
C GLU A 132 -0.95 11.75 2.11
N ARG A 133 -0.17 11.21 3.06
CA ARG A 133 1.30 11.17 2.96
C ARG A 133 1.84 9.98 2.21
N LYS A 134 1.06 8.90 2.11
CA LYS A 134 1.53 7.61 1.60
C LYS A 134 0.82 7.16 0.35
N CYS A 135 -0.37 7.68 0.11
CA CYS A 135 -1.17 7.30 -1.04
C CYS A 135 -1.09 8.35 -2.14
N THR A 136 -1.11 7.89 -3.38
CA THR A 136 -1.20 8.72 -4.58
C THR A 136 -2.32 8.21 -5.48
N ILE A 137 -2.78 9.05 -6.40
CA ILE A 137 -3.86 8.72 -7.32
C ILE A 137 -3.29 8.62 -8.73
N SER A 138 -3.64 7.55 -9.44
CA SER A 138 -3.34 7.35 -10.86
C SER A 138 -4.61 7.08 -11.64
N MET A 139 -4.92 7.93 -12.63
CA MET A 139 -6.10 7.76 -13.48
C MET A 139 -5.89 6.65 -14.50
N TYR A 140 -6.77 5.64 -14.53
CA TYR A 140 -6.78 4.61 -15.57
C TYR A 140 -7.85 4.86 -16.64
N SER A 141 -8.74 5.83 -16.42
CA SER A 141 -9.76 6.28 -17.37
C SER A 141 -9.98 7.80 -17.26
N GLU A 142 -10.87 8.36 -18.09
CA GLU A 142 -11.17 9.79 -18.06
C GLU A 142 -11.75 10.22 -16.70
N ASP A 143 -12.59 9.38 -16.10
CA ASP A 143 -13.35 9.70 -14.90
C ASP A 143 -12.94 8.88 -13.66
N TYR A 144 -12.17 7.80 -13.81
CA TYR A 144 -11.79 6.94 -12.69
C TYR A 144 -10.29 6.70 -12.56
N GLY A 145 -9.82 6.66 -11.31
CA GLY A 145 -8.44 6.35 -10.94
C GLY A 145 -8.33 5.42 -9.75
N GLU A 146 -7.17 4.78 -9.65
CA GLU A 146 -6.78 3.92 -8.52
C GLU A 146 -6.02 4.72 -7.47
N ILE A 147 -6.11 4.26 -6.22
CA ILE A 147 -5.32 4.77 -5.10
C ILE A 147 -4.19 3.78 -4.85
N ASP A 148 -2.95 4.26 -4.88
CA ASP A 148 -1.73 3.47 -4.65
C ASP A 148 -1.03 3.97 -3.37
N CYS A 149 -0.93 3.10 -2.36
CA CYS A 149 -0.26 3.32 -1.07
C CYS A 149 0.81 2.22 -0.85
#